data_AF-A0A965J2R9-F1
#
_entry.id   AF-A0A965J2R9-F1
#
_cell.length_a   1.000
_cell.length_b   1.000
_cell.length_c   1.000
_cell.angle_alpha   90.00
_cell.angle_beta   90.00
_cell.angle_gamma   90.00
#
_symmetry.space_group_name_H-M   'P 1'
#
loop_
_entity.id
_entity.type
_entity.pdbx_description
1 polymer ?
#
loop_
_entity_poly.entity_id
_entity_poly.type
_entity_poly.pdbx_seq_one_letter_code
_entity_poly.pdbx_strand_id
1 'polypeptide(L)'
;MIKRFLILFGTALLSSCITQKNVHKVHYDQPYNGIVHFTKTPCKVNVEIISGNNNEYVGKTIYGINMDPKFQKNGLKLNFDFVPSKALIPEGCTANFIATFTNISVMK
;
A
#
# COMPACT_ATOMS: atom_id res chain seq x y z
N MET A 1 29.53 42.95 -53.53
CA MET A 1 28.69 41.85 -54.04
C MET A 1 29.42 40.53 -53.77
N ILE A 2 29.29 39.97 -52.57
CA ILE A 2 29.99 38.73 -52.15
C ILE A 2 29.05 37.88 -51.28
N LYS A 3 28.86 36.66 -51.78
CA LYS A 3 28.53 35.36 -51.16
C LYS A 3 27.46 35.26 -50.06
N ARG A 4 26.35 34.63 -50.47
CA ARG A 4 25.42 33.87 -49.63
C ARG A 4 26.17 32.79 -48.85
N PHE A 5 25.87 32.64 -47.56
CA PHE A 5 26.13 31.41 -46.81
C PHE A 5 24.89 31.06 -45.97
N LEU A 6 24.36 29.88 -46.28
CA LEU A 6 23.26 29.15 -45.64
C LEU A 6 23.74 28.54 -44.31
N ILE A 7 23.04 28.76 -43.19
CA ILE A 7 22.96 27.84 -42.03
C ILE A 7 21.59 28.09 -41.35
N LEU A 8 20.54 27.30 -41.61
CA LEU A 8 20.13 26.05 -40.94
C LEU A 8 19.77 26.19 -39.44
N PHE A 9 18.48 25.98 -39.17
CA PHE A 9 17.88 25.22 -38.06
C PHE A 9 18.24 25.60 -36.61
N GLY A 10 17.22 26.05 -35.88
CA GLY A 10 17.22 26.14 -34.42
C GLY A 10 15.80 26.10 -33.85
N THR A 11 14.95 25.19 -34.33
CA THR A 11 13.70 24.86 -33.63
C THR A 11 14.05 24.17 -32.32
N ALA A 12 14.16 24.94 -31.25
CA ALA A 12 14.23 24.43 -29.89
C ALA A 12 12.88 23.79 -29.53
N LEU A 13 12.73 22.52 -29.91
CA LEU A 13 11.63 21.67 -29.47
C LEU A 13 11.74 21.46 -27.95
N LEU A 14 10.74 21.99 -27.27
CA LEU A 14 10.16 21.58 -25.99
C LEU A 14 10.63 20.19 -25.52
N SER A 15 11.61 20.15 -24.63
CA SER A 15 11.87 18.97 -23.79
C SER A 15 11.25 19.22 -22.42
N SER A 16 9.93 19.01 -22.32
CA SER A 16 9.27 18.80 -21.05
C SER A 16 9.62 17.40 -20.55
N CYS A 17 10.55 17.31 -19.58
CA CYS A 17 10.75 16.09 -18.82
C CYS A 17 9.51 15.83 -17.95
N ILE A 18 8.51 15.14 -18.50
CA ILE A 18 7.52 14.44 -17.68
C ILE A 18 8.19 13.15 -17.22
N THR A 19 8.88 13.21 -16.10
CA THR A 19 9.37 12.02 -15.40
C THR A 19 8.16 11.26 -14.87
N GLN A 20 7.63 10.32 -15.66
CA GLN A 20 6.68 9.34 -15.18
C GLN A 20 7.39 8.47 -14.13
N LYS A 21 7.17 8.79 -12.86
CA LYS A 21 7.54 7.93 -11.74
C LYS A 21 6.68 6.68 -11.86
N ASN A 22 7.24 5.63 -12.46
CA ASN A 22 6.64 4.30 -12.45
C ASN A 22 6.44 3.89 -10.98
N VAL A 23 5.19 3.97 -10.53
CA VAL A 23 4.78 3.39 -9.25
C VAL A 23 4.87 1.89 -9.47
N HIS A 24 5.97 1.30 -9.02
CA HIS A 24 6.13 -0.14 -8.95
C HIS A 24 5.00 -0.66 -8.05
N LYS A 25 3.91 -1.15 -8.65
CA LYS A 25 2.91 -1.90 -7.92
C LYS A 25 3.59 -3.18 -7.49
N VAL A 26 4.07 -3.21 -6.25
CA VAL A 26 4.52 -4.45 -5.64
C VAL A 26 3.29 -5.34 -5.54
N HIS A 27 3.18 -6.26 -6.50
CA HIS A 27 2.17 -7.31 -6.49
C HIS A 27 2.70 -8.39 -5.53
N TYR A 28 2.16 -8.42 -4.32
CA TYR A 28 2.38 -9.54 -3.42
C TYR A 28 1.45 -10.66 -3.89
N ASP A 29 2.01 -11.64 -4.58
CA ASP A 29 1.29 -12.67 -5.35
C ASP A 29 0.41 -13.64 -4.53
N GLN A 30 0.35 -13.51 -3.20
CA GLN A 30 -0.28 -14.52 -2.35
C GLN A 30 -0.96 -13.88 -1.13
N PRO A 31 -2.27 -14.12 -0.95
CA PRO A 31 -3.02 -13.49 0.12
C PRO A 31 -2.68 -14.06 1.50
N TYR A 32 -2.68 -13.18 2.49
CA TYR A 32 -2.55 -13.52 3.90
C TYR A 32 -3.91 -13.83 4.49
N ASN A 33 -3.93 -14.70 5.49
CA ASN A 33 -5.10 -14.96 6.32
C ASN A 33 -4.88 -14.33 7.69
N GLY A 34 -5.91 -13.68 8.23
CA GLY A 34 -5.81 -13.04 9.54
C GLY A 34 -7.13 -12.88 10.25
N ILE A 35 -7.05 -12.53 11.53
CA ILE A 35 -8.20 -12.22 12.40
C ILE A 35 -8.23 -10.73 12.68
N VAL A 36 -9.42 -10.15 12.53
CA VAL A 36 -9.68 -8.76 12.90
C VAL A 36 -9.88 -8.63 14.41
N HIS A 37 -9.09 -7.74 15.00
CA HIS A 37 -9.21 -7.24 16.37
C HIS A 37 -9.66 -5.77 16.30
N PHE A 38 -10.96 -5.56 16.35
CA PHE A 38 -11.63 -4.27 16.44
C PHE A 38 -11.75 -3.81 17.90
N THR A 39 -11.04 -2.76 18.30
CA THR A 39 -11.17 -2.18 19.63
C THR A 39 -11.95 -0.87 19.55
N LYS A 40 -12.83 -0.60 20.53
CA LYS A 40 -13.44 0.73 20.64
C LYS A 40 -12.43 1.68 21.26
N THR A 41 -11.87 2.57 20.44
CA THR A 41 -11.01 3.73 20.80
C THR A 41 -9.75 3.42 21.64
N PRO A 42 -8.58 4.01 21.35
CA PRO A 42 -8.26 4.87 20.21
C PRO A 42 -7.99 4.07 18.90
N CYS A 43 -7.88 2.74 18.98
CA CYS A 43 -7.42 1.90 17.88
C CYS A 43 -8.59 1.28 17.15
N LYS A 44 -8.92 1.82 15.97
CA LYS A 44 -10.07 1.37 15.19
C LYS A 44 -9.94 -0.11 14.81
N VAL A 45 -8.83 -0.52 14.19
CA VAL A 45 -8.71 -1.90 13.70
C VAL A 45 -7.26 -2.36 13.67
N ASN A 46 -7.00 -3.52 14.27
CA ASN A 46 -5.79 -4.30 14.07
C ASN A 46 -6.15 -5.64 13.41
N VAL A 47 -5.29 -6.14 12.53
CA VAL A 47 -5.43 -7.49 11.96
C VAL A 47 -4.20 -8.29 12.31
N GLU A 48 -4.39 -9.42 12.98
CA GLU A 48 -3.34 -10.38 13.28
C GLU A 48 -3.20 -11.37 12.12
N ILE A 49 -1.99 -11.53 11.60
CA ILE A 49 -1.72 -12.46 10.50
C ILE A 49 -1.50 -13.86 11.07
N ILE A 50 -2.38 -14.80 10.71
CA ILE A 50 -2.31 -16.19 11.17
C ILE A 50 -1.48 -17.04 10.21
N SER A 51 -1.61 -16.79 8.90
CA SER A 51 -0.90 -17.55 7.88
C SER A 51 -0.71 -16.74 6.60
N GLY A 52 0.29 -17.13 5.83
CA GLY A 52 0.63 -16.58 4.54
C GLY A 52 1.88 -17.26 4.01
N ASN A 53 2.26 -16.99 2.77
CA ASN A 53 3.43 -17.65 2.17
C ASN A 53 4.76 -17.19 2.75
N ASN A 54 4.85 -15.96 3.23
CA ASN A 54 6.03 -15.46 3.93
C ASN A 54 5.78 -15.45 5.44
N ASN A 55 6.50 -16.31 6.16
CA ASN A 55 6.44 -16.45 7.61
C ASN A 55 6.93 -15.20 8.36
N GLU A 56 7.64 -14.27 7.70
CA GLU A 56 8.12 -13.03 8.30
C GLU A 56 7.00 -12.20 8.96
N TYR A 57 5.79 -12.27 8.43
CA TYR A 57 4.66 -11.50 8.92
C TYR A 57 3.69 -12.30 9.78
N VAL A 58 3.83 -13.63 9.83
CA VAL A 58 2.96 -14.48 10.64
C VAL A 58 3.16 -14.17 12.13
N GLY A 59 2.06 -13.99 12.85
CA GLY A 59 2.04 -13.55 14.25
C GLY A 59 2.21 -12.03 14.44
N LYS A 60 2.45 -11.26 13.36
CA LYS A 60 2.47 -9.80 13.44
C LYS A 60 1.07 -9.20 13.30
N THR A 61 0.90 -8.02 13.88
CA THR A 61 -0.32 -7.23 13.86
C THR A 61 -0.16 -6.02 12.93
N ILE A 62 -1.15 -5.82 12.06
CA ILE A 62 -1.24 -4.72 11.12
C ILE A 62 -2.27 -3.72 11.63
N TYR A 63 -1.89 -2.44 11.71
CA TYR A 63 -2.86 -1.35 11.81
C TYR A 63 -3.35 -0.96 10.41
N GLY A 64 -4.66 -1.12 10.18
CA GLY A 64 -5.29 -0.88 8.88
C GLY A 64 -5.74 0.56 8.68
N ILE A 65 -5.20 1.27 7.69
CA ILE A 65 -5.61 2.66 7.43
C ILE A 65 -6.88 2.81 6.59
N ASN A 66 -7.20 1.82 5.77
CA ASN A 66 -8.27 1.90 4.76
C ASN A 66 -9.28 0.74 4.84
N MET A 67 -9.39 0.06 5.99
CA MET A 67 -10.30 -1.07 6.09
C MET A 67 -11.75 -0.59 6.03
N ASP A 68 -12.52 -1.15 5.09
CA ASP A 68 -13.96 -0.88 4.95
C ASP A 68 -14.70 -1.27 6.25
N PRO A 69 -15.61 -0.42 6.78
CA PRO A 69 -16.39 -0.69 7.99
C PRO A 69 -17.04 -2.08 8.05
N LYS A 70 -17.43 -2.66 6.91
CA LYS A 70 -18.05 -4.00 6.88
C LYS A 70 -17.12 -5.12 7.36
N PHE A 71 -15.81 -4.91 7.31
CA PHE A 71 -14.80 -5.85 7.78
C PHE A 71 -14.29 -5.53 9.20
N GLN A 72 -14.73 -4.44 9.81
CA GLN A 72 -14.30 -4.00 11.14
C GLN A 72 -15.09 -4.71 12.26
N LYS A 73 -15.06 -6.04 12.26
CA LYS A 73 -15.77 -6.86 13.25
C LYS A 73 -14.79 -7.75 14.00
N ASN A 74 -14.83 -7.71 15.33
CA ASN A 74 -14.02 -8.59 16.17
C ASN A 74 -14.18 -10.07 15.80
N GLY A 75 -13.05 -10.76 15.71
CA GLY A 75 -12.98 -12.18 15.40
C GLY A 75 -13.22 -12.53 13.94
N LEU A 76 -13.42 -11.54 13.06
CA LEU A 76 -13.66 -11.79 11.63
C LEU A 76 -12.38 -12.33 10.99
N LYS A 77 -12.49 -13.51 10.37
CA LYS A 77 -11.39 -14.12 9.63
C LYS A 77 -11.41 -13.62 8.19
N LEU A 78 -10.30 -13.08 7.75
CA LEU A 78 -10.16 -12.46 6.44
C LEU A 78 -9.02 -13.10 5.65
N ASN A 79 -9.21 -13.17 4.34
CA ASN A 79 -8.16 -13.35 3.36
C ASN A 79 -7.92 -12.01 2.67
N PHE A 80 -6.69 -11.52 2.63
CA PHE A 80 -6.35 -10.18 2.18
C PHE A 80 -4.91 -10.06 1.69
N ASP A 81 -4.68 -9.07 0.84
CA ASP A 81 -3.35 -8.55 0.55
C ASP A 81 -3.11 -7.26 1.33
N PHE A 82 -1.85 -6.87 1.49
CA PHE A 82 -1.52 -5.58 2.10
C PHE A 82 -0.28 -4.93 1.51
N VAL A 83 -0.21 -3.60 1.65
CA VAL A 83 0.96 -2.79 1.31
C VAL A 83 1.43 -2.06 2.56
N PRO A 84 2.64 -2.36 3.08
CA PRO A 84 3.21 -1.64 4.21
C PRO A 84 3.28 -0.12 3.96
N SER A 85 2.96 0.66 4.97
CA SER A 85 3.05 2.11 4.98
C SER A 85 4.20 2.57 5.88
N LYS A 86 4.80 3.70 5.51
CA LYS A 86 5.80 4.40 6.35
C LYS A 86 5.16 5.40 7.33
N ALA A 87 3.82 5.42 7.40
CA ALA A 87 3.12 6.26 8.35
C ALA A 87 3.41 5.84 9.80
N LEU A 88 3.22 6.78 10.74
CA LEU A 88 3.38 6.54 12.17
C LEU A 88 2.15 5.88 12.77
N ILE A 89 2.35 4.91 13.67
CA ILE A 89 1.27 4.25 14.39
C ILE A 89 0.61 5.30 15.29
N PRO A 90 -0.73 5.44 15.28
CA PRO A 90 -1.41 6.40 16.14
C PRO A 90 -1.08 6.19 17.62
N GLU A 91 -1.05 7.28 18.37
CA GLU A 91 -0.77 7.24 19.80
C GLU A 91 -1.76 6.32 20.54
N GLY A 92 -1.24 5.53 21.47
CA GLY A 92 -2.03 4.56 22.24
C GLY A 92 -2.38 3.28 21.49
N CYS A 93 -1.87 3.07 20.26
CA CYS A 93 -2.08 1.84 19.51
C CYS A 93 -0.85 0.94 19.47
N THR A 94 -1.10 -0.36 19.66
CA THR A 94 -0.10 -1.41 19.54
C THR A 94 -0.33 -2.15 18.21
N ALA A 95 0.63 -2.01 17.30
CA ALA A 95 0.73 -2.79 16.08
C ALA A 95 2.21 -2.94 15.71
N ASN A 96 2.56 -3.96 14.93
CA ASN A 96 3.94 -4.11 14.46
C ASN A 96 4.25 -3.13 13.33
N PHE A 97 3.26 -2.85 12.47
CA PHE A 97 3.39 -1.89 11.38
C PHE A 97 2.00 -1.44 10.88
N ILE A 98 2.01 -0.44 10.01
CA ILE A 98 0.81 0.08 9.36
C ILE A 98 0.77 -0.43 7.93
N ALA A 99 -0.41 -0.78 7.43
CA ALA A 99 -0.59 -1.12 6.04
C ALA A 99 -1.94 -0.68 5.47
N THR A 100 -1.96 -0.62 4.14
CA THR A 100 -3.19 -0.52 3.35
C THR A 100 -3.61 -1.93 2.96
N PHE A 101 -4.85 -2.31 3.23
CA PHE A 101 -5.40 -3.59 2.81
C PHE A 101 -5.96 -3.52 1.39
N THR A 102 -5.77 -4.60 0.63
CA THR A 102 -6.29 -4.80 -0.71
C THR A 102 -6.89 -6.22 -0.84
N ASN A 103 -7.79 -6.44 -1.80
CA ASN A 103 -8.38 -7.75 -2.08
C ASN A 103 -8.97 -8.49 -0.85
N ILE A 104 -9.63 -7.75 0.04
CA ILE A 104 -10.18 -8.30 1.28
C ILE A 104 -11.41 -9.16 0.99
N SER A 105 -11.42 -10.39 1.52
CA SER A 105 -12.56 -11.31 1.50
C SER A 105 -12.73 -12.00 2.86
N VAL A 106 -13.96 -12.37 3.21
CA VAL A 106 -14.26 -13.09 4.46
C VAL A 106 -14.06 -14.59 4.23
N MET A 107 -13.32 -15.22 5.13
CA MET A 107 -13.14 -16.67 5.12
C MET A 107 -14.42 -17.36 5.59
N LYS A 108 -14.86 -18.38 4.86
CA LYS A 108 -16.01 -19.22 5.23
C LYS A 108 -15.63 -20.26 6.28
#